data_AF-A0AAW6ACH9-F1
#
_entry.id   AF-A0AAW6ACH9-F1
#
_cell.length_a   1.000
_cell.length_b   1.000
_cell.length_c   1.000
_cell.angle_alpha   90.00
_cell.angle_beta   90.00
_cell.angle_gamma   90.00
#
_symmetry.space_group_name_H-M   'P 1'
#
loop_
_entity.id
_entity.type
_entity.pdbx_description
1 polymer ?
#
loop_
_entity_poly.entity_id
_entity_poly.type
_entity_poly.pdbx_seq_one_letter_code
_entity_poly.pdbx_strand_id
1 'polypeptide(L)'
;MQAQQNFCAQPALAGFENLVFAKHIYLDGQDVTAHVINLVASQRQRVDNPGVGNWDPDFLQSLGVIPISYLQYYWKTKQVVAEEQRAAAHEGSRAVVAERLEKQLFDIYRDPALVTLPEELKKRGGSGYSRASCNLIYSIYADKRDIQVVNVANNGGCLDLSPDSVREMNCVITGHGPVPVATGHLTEACAGIVHEMKAFEQVGCKAAVSGEYATALKALTINPVVHSDVDARPLLNELLVANDQYLPQVDFAELRKNGTLK
;
A
#
# COMPACT_ATOMS: atom_id res chain seq x y z
N MET A 1 -11.31 -27.88 25.72
CA MET A 1 -11.22 -27.61 24.28
C MET A 1 -11.92 -26.27 24.05
N GLN A 2 -11.22 -25.15 24.23
CA GLN A 2 -11.77 -23.82 23.99
C GLN A 2 -11.78 -23.61 22.47
N ALA A 3 -12.97 -23.53 21.89
CA ALA A 3 -13.12 -23.11 20.51
C ALA A 3 -12.52 -21.71 20.38
N GLN A 4 -11.46 -21.57 19.58
CA GLN A 4 -11.06 -20.27 19.07
C GLN A 4 -12.27 -19.72 18.33
N GLN A 5 -12.99 -18.78 18.97
CA GLN A 5 -13.96 -17.95 18.29
C GLN A 5 -13.18 -17.22 17.20
N ASN A 6 -13.47 -17.57 15.95
CA ASN A 6 -12.98 -16.83 14.79
C ASN A 6 -13.63 -15.45 14.84
N PHE A 7 -12.95 -14.48 15.48
CA PHE A 7 -13.31 -13.08 15.39
C PHE A 7 -13.26 -12.68 13.91
N CYS A 8 -14.43 -12.50 13.29
CA CYS A 8 -14.52 -12.09 11.89
C CYS A 8 -14.69 -10.57 11.84
N ALA A 9 -13.58 -9.85 11.99
CA ALA A 9 -13.56 -8.42 11.70
C ALA A 9 -13.58 -8.24 10.17
N GLN A 10 -14.65 -7.66 9.63
CA GLN A 10 -14.80 -7.41 8.19
C GLN A 10 -14.82 -5.90 7.95
N PRO A 11 -13.71 -5.32 7.45
CA PRO A 11 -13.69 -3.90 7.13
C PRO A 11 -14.28 -3.65 5.74
N ALA A 12 -15.20 -2.71 5.57
CA ALA A 12 -15.58 -2.21 4.25
C ALA A 12 -14.51 -1.24 3.75
N LEU A 13 -13.75 -1.64 2.73
CA LEU A 13 -12.57 -0.91 2.28
C LEU A 13 -12.86 0.07 1.14
N ALA A 14 -12.30 1.27 1.24
CA ALA A 14 -12.32 2.28 0.22
C ALA A 14 -10.89 2.64 -0.18
N GLY A 15 -10.41 2.16 -1.34
CA GLY A 15 -9.09 2.54 -1.82
C GLY A 15 -8.47 1.59 -2.84
N PHE A 16 -7.15 1.53 -2.83
CA PHE A 16 -6.29 0.57 -3.54
C PHE A 16 -5.04 0.28 -2.71
N GLU A 17 -4.23 -0.67 -3.13
CA GLU A 17 -2.99 -1.08 -2.46
C GLU A 17 -2.23 0.11 -1.85
N ASN A 18 -1.94 0.05 -0.55
CA ASN A 18 -1.25 1.09 0.24
C ASN A 18 -1.95 2.48 0.28
N LEU A 19 -3.21 2.57 -0.14
CA LEU A 19 -4.06 3.75 0.01
C LEU A 19 -5.50 3.30 0.28
N VAL A 20 -5.76 2.85 1.51
CA VAL A 20 -7.04 2.27 1.91
C VAL A 20 -7.61 2.93 3.16
N PHE A 21 -8.93 3.10 3.17
CA PHE A 21 -9.72 3.51 4.32
C PHE A 21 -10.66 2.38 4.74
N ALA A 22 -10.68 2.04 6.02
CA ALA A 22 -11.72 1.18 6.59
C ALA A 22 -12.94 2.06 6.94
N LYS A 23 -13.99 1.97 6.12
CA LYS A 23 -15.22 2.78 6.22
C LYS A 23 -16.18 2.25 7.28
N HIS A 24 -16.35 0.93 7.33
CA HIS A 24 -17.11 0.23 8.36
C HIS A 24 -16.29 -0.93 8.86
N ILE A 25 -16.38 -1.26 10.14
CA ILE A 25 -15.73 -2.43 10.74
C ILE A 25 -16.82 -3.21 11.45
N TYR A 26 -17.12 -4.41 10.95
CA TYR A 26 -18.08 -5.30 11.57
C TYR A 26 -17.38 -6.35 12.40
N LEU A 27 -17.83 -6.57 13.63
CA LEU A 27 -17.45 -7.71 14.46
C LEU A 27 -18.68 -8.53 14.77
N ASP A 28 -18.70 -9.78 14.33
CA ASP A 28 -19.84 -10.70 14.49
C ASP A 28 -21.18 -10.09 14.03
N GLY A 29 -21.11 -9.34 12.92
CA GLY A 29 -22.25 -8.64 12.32
C GLY A 29 -22.62 -7.30 12.95
N GLN A 30 -21.97 -6.89 14.04
CA GLN A 30 -22.20 -5.59 14.68
C GLN A 30 -21.21 -4.54 14.18
N ASP A 31 -21.70 -3.37 13.78
CA ASP A 31 -20.82 -2.24 13.41
C ASP A 31 -20.13 -1.70 14.67
N VAL A 32 -18.81 -1.89 14.73
CA VAL A 32 -17.93 -1.46 15.83
C VAL A 32 -17.00 -0.32 15.40
N THR A 33 -17.28 0.35 14.28
CA THR A 33 -16.40 1.38 13.69
C THR A 33 -16.05 2.48 14.68
N ALA A 34 -17.06 3.06 15.36
CA ALA A 34 -16.86 4.10 16.36
C ALA A 34 -16.02 3.61 17.55
N HIS A 35 -16.16 2.35 17.95
CA HIS A 35 -15.35 1.77 19.02
C HIS A 35 -13.88 1.68 18.59
N VAL A 36 -13.60 1.20 17.37
CA VAL A 36 -12.21 1.11 16.86
C VAL A 36 -11.60 2.50 16.67
N ILE A 37 -12.34 3.47 16.13
CA ILE A 37 -11.91 4.88 16.05
C ILE A 37 -11.50 5.39 17.44
N ASN A 38 -12.32 5.14 18.47
CA ASN A 38 -12.01 5.53 19.84
C ASN A 38 -10.76 4.83 20.40
N LEU A 39 -10.53 3.56 20.07
CA LEU A 39 -9.30 2.86 20.48
C LEU A 39 -8.04 3.48 19.87
N VAL A 40 -8.09 3.86 18.59
CA VAL A 40 -6.96 4.50 17.91
C VAL A 40 -6.77 5.94 18.39
N ALA A 41 -7.86 6.73 18.47
CA ALA A 41 -7.83 8.11 18.95
C ALA A 41 -7.34 8.21 20.42
N SER A 42 -7.71 7.25 21.27
CA SER A 42 -7.22 7.17 22.66
C SER A 42 -5.81 6.58 22.80
N GLN A 43 -5.10 6.35 21.68
CA GLN A 43 -3.74 5.80 21.66
C GLN A 43 -3.61 4.40 22.27
N ARG A 44 -4.72 3.70 22.50
CA ARG A 44 -4.73 2.30 22.98
C ARG A 44 -4.37 1.32 21.87
N GLN A 45 -4.54 1.74 20.62
CA GLN A 45 -4.11 1.03 19.41
C GLN A 45 -3.41 2.01 18.48
N ARG A 46 -2.48 1.48 17.69
CA ARG A 46 -1.64 2.26 16.78
C ARG A 46 -1.88 1.81 15.34
N VAL A 47 -2.10 2.78 14.45
CA VAL A 47 -2.21 2.58 13.00
C VAL A 47 -1.29 3.59 12.33
N ASP A 48 0.01 3.43 12.55
CA ASP A 48 1.02 4.41 12.16
C ASP A 48 2.27 3.80 11.53
N ASN A 49 2.95 4.62 10.74
CA ASN A 49 4.28 4.30 10.27
C ASN A 49 5.26 4.41 11.45
N PRO A 50 6.24 3.49 11.57
CA PRO A 50 7.24 3.55 12.61
C PRO A 50 7.90 4.93 12.69
N GLY A 51 8.01 5.49 13.90
CA GLY A 51 8.67 6.79 14.16
C GLY A 51 7.85 8.05 13.88
N VAL A 52 6.72 7.95 13.17
CA VAL A 52 5.89 9.12 12.78
C VAL A 52 4.89 9.51 13.86
N GLY A 53 4.41 8.52 14.63
CA GLY A 53 3.38 8.69 15.63
C GLY A 53 1.97 8.55 15.05
N ASN A 54 1.00 8.30 15.93
CA ASN A 54 -0.37 7.99 15.54
C ASN A 54 -1.13 9.20 14.97
N TRP A 55 -2.35 8.94 14.52
CA TRP A 55 -3.27 9.97 14.04
C TRP A 55 -3.62 10.98 15.14
N ASP A 56 -3.84 12.23 14.71
CA ASP A 56 -4.40 13.25 15.59
C ASP A 56 -5.82 12.80 16.03
N PRO A 57 -6.14 12.77 17.33
CA PRO A 57 -7.40 12.21 17.82
C PRO A 57 -8.64 12.92 17.26
N ASP A 58 -8.64 14.25 17.21
CA ASP A 58 -9.77 15.05 16.76
C ASP A 58 -9.97 14.91 15.25
N PHE A 59 -8.86 14.90 14.50
CA PHE A 59 -8.87 14.55 13.08
C PHE A 59 -9.46 13.15 12.84
N LEU A 60 -9.00 12.12 13.55
CA LEU A 60 -9.49 10.76 13.34
C LEU A 60 -10.98 10.61 13.69
N GLN A 61 -11.44 11.26 14.77
CA GLN A 61 -12.85 11.32 15.16
C GLN A 61 -13.70 11.97 14.05
N SER A 62 -13.27 13.14 13.56
CA SER A 62 -13.99 13.88 12.51
C SER A 62 -13.96 13.19 11.14
N LEU A 63 -12.90 12.43 10.84
CA LEU A 63 -12.77 11.70 9.58
C LEU A 63 -13.80 10.56 9.47
N GLY A 64 -14.22 9.97 10.60
CA GLY A 64 -15.27 8.94 10.65
C GLY A 64 -14.93 7.61 10.00
N VAL A 65 -13.71 7.47 9.47
CA VAL A 65 -13.15 6.25 8.87
C VAL A 65 -11.71 6.07 9.35
N ILE A 66 -11.16 4.86 9.25
CA ILE A 66 -9.78 4.58 9.68
C ILE A 66 -8.85 4.51 8.46
N PRO A 67 -7.96 5.50 8.26
CA PRO A 67 -6.90 5.42 7.26
C PRO A 67 -5.81 4.43 7.69
N ILE A 68 -5.30 3.63 6.75
CA ILE A 68 -4.10 2.81 7.02
C ILE A 68 -2.86 3.69 7.19
N SER A 69 -1.80 3.14 7.79
CA SER A 69 -0.58 3.87 8.13
C SER A 69 0.08 4.57 6.94
N TYR A 70 -0.03 4.01 5.72
CA TYR A 70 0.52 4.62 4.51
C TYR A 70 -0.09 5.99 4.17
N LEU A 71 -1.30 6.31 4.65
CA LEU A 71 -1.85 7.65 4.43
C LEU A 71 -1.03 8.75 5.15
N GLN A 72 -0.17 8.38 6.10
CA GLN A 72 0.73 9.31 6.76
C GLN A 72 1.78 9.89 5.80
N TYR A 73 2.11 9.22 4.69
CA TYR A 73 2.97 9.78 3.64
C TYR A 73 2.36 11.06 3.03
N TYR A 74 1.03 11.21 3.02
CA TYR A 74 0.32 12.35 2.45
C TYR A 74 -0.16 13.35 3.51
N TRP A 75 -0.64 12.87 4.65
CA TRP A 75 -1.24 13.73 5.69
C TRP A 75 -0.28 14.08 6.83
N LYS A 76 0.87 13.41 6.90
CA LYS A 76 1.97 13.68 7.85
C LYS A 76 3.32 13.72 7.12
N THR A 77 3.35 14.21 5.87
CA THR A 77 4.54 14.20 5.00
C THR A 77 5.78 14.78 5.68
N LYS A 78 5.64 15.90 6.40
CA LYS A 78 6.77 16.53 7.10
C LYS A 78 7.37 15.60 8.17
N GLN A 79 6.53 14.92 8.93
CA GLN A 79 6.95 14.00 9.98
C GLN A 79 7.59 12.75 9.39
N VAL A 80 7.00 12.21 8.32
CA VAL A 80 7.55 11.05 7.60
C VAL A 80 8.93 11.38 7.02
N VAL A 81 9.06 12.50 6.30
CA VAL A 81 10.35 12.92 5.71
C VAL A 81 11.41 13.14 6.80
N ALA A 82 11.05 13.79 7.91
CA ALA A 82 11.99 14.00 9.02
C ALA A 82 12.48 12.67 9.62
N GLU A 83 11.57 11.70 9.77
CA GLU A 83 11.91 10.37 10.26
C GLU A 83 12.76 9.57 9.27
N GLU A 84 12.47 9.63 7.98
CA GLU A 84 13.27 8.98 6.94
C GLU A 84 14.68 9.57 6.83
N GLN A 85 14.82 10.90 6.95
CA GLN A 85 16.12 11.58 7.01
C GLN A 85 16.91 11.18 8.25
N ARG A 86 16.24 11.11 9.41
CA ARG A 86 16.85 10.63 10.66
C ARG A 86 17.33 9.19 10.52
N ALA A 87 16.50 8.30 9.98
CA ALA A 87 16.87 6.90 9.74
C ALA A 87 18.06 6.79 8.77
N ALA A 88 18.02 7.50 7.65
CA ALA A 88 19.10 7.53 6.67
C ALA A 88 20.45 7.99 7.26
N ALA A 89 20.44 8.95 8.18
CA ALA A 89 21.66 9.48 8.82
C ALA A 89 22.28 8.54 9.88
N HIS A 90 21.50 7.60 10.43
CA HIS A 90 21.95 6.76 11.55
C HIS A 90 22.02 5.27 11.23
N GLU A 91 20.94 4.70 10.69
CA GLU A 91 20.83 3.27 10.39
C GLU A 91 20.83 2.98 8.88
N GLY A 92 20.58 3.99 8.05
CA GLY A 92 20.40 3.86 6.60
C GLY A 92 18.94 3.76 6.20
N SER A 93 18.68 3.76 4.89
CA SER A 93 17.31 3.58 4.37
C SER A 93 16.74 2.22 4.76
N ARG A 94 15.41 2.07 4.63
CA ARG A 94 14.76 0.79 4.91
C ARG A 94 15.33 -0.37 4.07
N ALA A 95 15.76 -0.09 2.84
CA ALA A 95 16.42 -1.07 1.98
C ALA A 95 17.76 -1.54 2.54
N VAL A 96 18.59 -0.63 3.05
CA VAL A 96 19.89 -0.96 3.68
C VAL A 96 19.67 -1.78 4.96
N VAL A 97 18.67 -1.43 5.77
CA VAL A 97 18.30 -2.21 6.96
C VAL A 97 17.83 -3.62 6.57
N ALA A 98 16.99 -3.74 5.53
CA ALA A 98 16.48 -5.01 5.03
C ALA A 98 17.60 -5.90 4.47
N GLU A 99 18.55 -5.34 3.72
CA GLU A 99 19.69 -6.08 3.18
C GLU A 99 20.54 -6.71 4.30
N ARG A 100 20.82 -5.97 5.37
CA ARG A 100 21.55 -6.51 6.54
C ARG A 100 20.78 -7.64 7.21
N LEU A 101 19.46 -7.48 7.37
CA LEU A 101 18.60 -8.50 7.95
C LEU A 101 18.54 -9.75 7.07
N GLU A 102 18.49 -9.60 5.75
CA GLU A 102 18.49 -10.72 4.81
C GLU A 102 19.80 -11.51 4.87
N LYS A 103 20.96 -10.84 4.93
CA LYS A 103 22.25 -11.51 5.12
C LYS A 103 22.26 -12.37 6.39
N GLN A 104 21.79 -11.80 7.51
CA GLN A 104 21.66 -12.53 8.78
C GLN A 104 20.72 -13.73 8.66
N LEU A 105 19.59 -13.57 7.99
CA LEU A 105 18.64 -14.65 7.75
C LEU A 105 19.24 -15.77 6.91
N PHE A 106 19.99 -15.45 5.85
CA PHE A 106 20.67 -16.46 5.05
C PHE A 106 21.72 -17.24 5.84
N ASP A 107 22.44 -16.58 6.75
CA ASP A 107 23.40 -17.25 7.62
C ASP A 107 22.69 -18.20 8.59
N ILE A 108 21.56 -17.80 9.18
CA ILE A 108 20.73 -18.65 10.04
C ILE A 108 20.21 -19.86 9.26
N TYR A 109 19.74 -19.66 8.02
CA TYR A 109 19.21 -20.75 7.18
C TYR A 109 20.28 -21.72 6.66
N ARG A 110 21.58 -21.48 6.89
CA ARG A 110 22.63 -22.47 6.59
C ARG A 110 22.65 -23.64 7.56
N ASP A 111 22.08 -23.50 8.75
CA ASP A 111 22.04 -24.59 9.73
C ASP A 111 20.98 -25.64 9.33
N PRO A 112 21.36 -26.86 8.93
CA PRO A 112 20.40 -27.90 8.58
C PRO A 112 19.59 -28.42 9.79
N ALA A 113 20.02 -28.12 11.02
CA ALA A 113 19.28 -28.45 12.24
C ALA A 113 18.19 -27.42 12.58
N LEU A 114 18.07 -26.32 11.85
CA LEU A 114 17.04 -25.31 12.07
C LEU A 114 15.65 -25.88 11.74
N VAL A 115 14.81 -26.04 12.76
CA VAL A 115 13.44 -26.57 12.65
C VAL A 115 12.36 -25.57 13.08
N THR A 116 12.75 -24.35 13.43
CA THR A 116 11.86 -23.27 13.85
C THR A 116 12.04 -22.05 12.96
N LEU A 117 10.99 -21.23 12.87
CA LEU A 117 11.05 -19.97 12.14
C LEU A 117 11.93 -18.96 12.89
N PRO A 118 12.96 -18.36 12.26
CA PRO A 118 13.78 -17.35 12.92
C PRO A 118 12.98 -16.12 13.32
N GLU A 119 13.26 -15.57 14.50
CA GLU A 119 12.60 -14.37 15.01
C GLU A 119 12.94 -13.13 14.17
N GLU A 120 14.13 -13.11 13.56
CA GLU A 120 14.61 -12.10 12.62
C GLU A 120 13.66 -11.92 11.43
N LEU A 121 13.00 -12.99 10.98
CA LEU A 121 12.09 -12.91 9.85
C LEU A 121 10.91 -11.96 10.12
N LYS A 122 10.46 -11.89 11.37
CA LYS A 122 9.38 -10.96 11.79
C LYS A 122 9.78 -9.50 11.62
N LYS A 123 11.09 -9.19 11.63
CA LYS A 123 11.64 -7.82 11.46
C LYS A 123 11.73 -7.36 10.00
N ARG A 124 11.45 -8.24 9.02
CA ARG A 124 11.49 -7.89 7.59
C ARG A 124 10.33 -6.98 7.19
N GLY A 125 9.20 -7.04 7.91
CA GLY A 125 8.01 -6.21 7.67
C GLY A 125 6.95 -6.83 6.75
N GLY A 126 7.20 -8.04 6.22
CA GLY A 126 6.26 -8.79 5.36
C GLY A 126 5.47 -9.89 6.09
N SER A 127 5.34 -9.81 7.41
CA SER A 127 4.62 -10.81 8.19
C SER A 127 3.14 -10.84 7.77
N GLY A 128 2.60 -12.03 7.51
CA GLY A 128 1.19 -12.23 7.14
C GLY A 128 0.94 -12.48 5.65
N TYR A 129 1.84 -12.06 4.75
CA TYR A 129 1.69 -12.28 3.30
C TYR A 129 1.52 -13.75 2.95
N SER A 130 2.37 -14.64 3.48
CA SER A 130 2.29 -16.08 3.21
C SER A 130 0.95 -16.68 3.62
N ARG A 131 0.40 -16.25 4.77
CA ARG A 131 -0.92 -16.69 5.24
C ARG A 131 -2.02 -16.17 4.32
N ALA A 132 -1.98 -14.90 3.92
CA ALA A 132 -2.94 -14.33 2.98
C ALA A 132 -2.91 -15.06 1.63
N SER A 133 -1.71 -15.28 1.07
CA SER A 133 -1.54 -16.00 -0.20
C SER A 133 -2.03 -17.45 -0.13
N CYS A 134 -1.61 -18.22 0.89
CA CYS A 134 -2.04 -19.60 1.05
C CYS A 134 -3.55 -19.72 1.27
N ASN A 135 -4.13 -18.80 2.06
CA ASN A 135 -5.58 -18.75 2.27
C ASN A 135 -6.32 -18.45 0.97
N LEU A 136 -5.87 -17.48 0.19
CA LEU A 136 -6.48 -17.13 -1.09
C LEU A 136 -6.44 -18.31 -2.07
N ILE A 137 -5.28 -18.94 -2.24
CA ILE A 137 -5.10 -20.11 -3.11
C ILE A 137 -6.05 -21.23 -2.68
N TYR A 138 -6.09 -21.53 -1.38
CA TYR A 138 -6.94 -22.59 -0.86
C TYR A 138 -8.44 -22.27 -1.01
N SER A 139 -8.84 -21.01 -0.81
CA SER A 139 -10.23 -20.59 -0.97
C SER A 139 -10.71 -20.66 -2.40
N ILE A 140 -9.86 -20.29 -3.38
CA ILE A 140 -10.16 -20.49 -4.80
C ILE A 140 -10.29 -22.00 -5.07
N TYR A 141 -9.29 -22.79 -4.69
CA TYR A 141 -9.29 -24.23 -4.96
C TYR A 141 -10.51 -24.96 -4.40
N ALA A 142 -10.91 -24.63 -3.16
CA ALA A 142 -11.99 -25.31 -2.45
C ALA A 142 -13.37 -24.63 -2.59
N ASP A 143 -13.52 -23.61 -3.46
CA ASP A 143 -14.73 -22.77 -3.58
C ASP A 143 -15.29 -22.36 -2.20
N LYS A 144 -14.43 -21.88 -1.29
CA LYS A 144 -14.81 -21.61 0.10
C LYS A 144 -15.84 -20.51 0.26
N ARG A 145 -15.83 -19.52 -0.65
CA ARG A 145 -16.69 -18.33 -0.62
C ARG A 145 -16.56 -17.51 0.67
N ASP A 146 -15.39 -17.56 1.31
CA ASP A 146 -15.04 -16.63 2.37
C ASP A 146 -14.71 -15.24 1.80
N ILE A 147 -14.76 -14.24 2.68
CA ILE A 147 -14.42 -12.86 2.32
C ILE A 147 -12.93 -12.63 2.55
N GLN A 148 -12.23 -12.19 1.51
CA GLN A 148 -10.83 -11.76 1.61
C GLN A 148 -10.64 -10.41 0.91
N VAL A 149 -9.65 -9.66 1.38
CA VAL A 149 -9.23 -8.38 0.78
C VAL A 149 -8.21 -8.68 -0.31
N VAL A 150 -8.49 -8.30 -1.55
CA VAL A 150 -7.62 -8.55 -2.71
C VAL A 150 -7.66 -7.38 -3.69
N ASN A 151 -6.62 -7.26 -4.52
CA ASN A 151 -6.59 -6.33 -5.64
C ASN A 151 -7.28 -6.92 -6.88
N VAL A 152 -8.37 -6.32 -7.33
CA VAL A 152 -9.19 -6.76 -8.46
C VAL A 152 -9.71 -5.57 -9.28
N ALA A 153 -10.20 -5.82 -10.49
CA ALA A 153 -10.96 -4.82 -11.24
C ALA A 153 -12.21 -4.40 -10.45
N ASN A 154 -12.48 -3.10 -10.41
CA ASN A 154 -13.54 -2.51 -9.60
C ASN A 154 -14.92 -3.12 -9.91
N ASN A 155 -15.28 -3.27 -11.18
CA ASN A 155 -16.51 -3.92 -11.65
C ASN A 155 -17.79 -3.58 -10.86
N GLY A 156 -18.00 -2.29 -10.54
CA GLY A 156 -19.15 -1.81 -9.75
C GLY A 156 -18.98 -1.91 -8.23
N GLY A 157 -17.82 -2.35 -7.75
CA GLY A 157 -17.44 -2.40 -6.34
C GLY A 157 -17.50 -1.03 -5.67
N CYS A 158 -17.03 0.01 -6.33
CA CYS A 158 -17.12 1.41 -5.93
C CYS A 158 -17.66 2.23 -7.08
N LEU A 159 -18.73 2.99 -6.84
CA LEU A 159 -19.45 3.72 -7.88
C LEU A 159 -18.69 4.95 -8.40
N ASP A 160 -17.73 5.45 -7.63
CA ASP A 160 -16.92 6.63 -8.02
C ASP A 160 -15.71 6.27 -8.88
N LEU A 161 -15.44 4.98 -9.12
CA LEU A 161 -14.26 4.53 -9.86
C LEU A 161 -14.66 3.74 -11.10
N SER A 162 -13.84 3.84 -12.15
CA SER A 162 -14.10 3.14 -13.41
C SER A 162 -14.15 1.62 -13.21
N PRO A 163 -15.02 0.86 -13.91
CA PRO A 163 -15.11 -0.60 -13.75
C PRO A 163 -13.81 -1.37 -14.00
N ASP A 164 -12.94 -0.84 -14.86
CA ASP A 164 -11.63 -1.44 -15.21
C ASP A 164 -10.49 -1.04 -14.26
N SER A 165 -10.72 -0.09 -13.35
CA SER A 165 -9.70 0.35 -12.41
C SER A 165 -9.44 -0.72 -11.35
N VAL A 166 -8.17 -1.04 -11.10
CA VAL A 166 -7.79 -1.97 -10.03
C VAL A 166 -7.97 -1.30 -8.67
N ARG A 167 -8.51 -2.04 -7.72
CA ARG A 167 -8.73 -1.64 -6.33
C ARG A 167 -8.48 -2.78 -5.37
N GLU A 168 -8.09 -2.42 -4.17
CA GLU A 168 -8.03 -3.32 -3.03
C GLU A 168 -9.37 -3.27 -2.31
N MET A 169 -10.10 -4.39 -2.30
CA MET A 169 -11.44 -4.45 -1.74
C MET A 169 -11.83 -5.86 -1.28
N ASN A 170 -12.88 -5.93 -0.46
CA ASN A 170 -13.47 -7.19 -0.06
C ASN A 170 -14.05 -7.91 -1.27
N CYS A 171 -13.72 -9.19 -1.39
CA CYS A 171 -14.26 -10.08 -2.40
C CYS A 171 -14.74 -11.39 -1.77
N VAL A 172 -15.83 -11.94 -2.30
CA VAL A 172 -16.17 -13.35 -2.08
C VAL A 172 -15.24 -14.18 -2.93
N ILE A 173 -14.43 -15.04 -2.33
CA ILE A 173 -13.46 -15.87 -3.06
C ILE A 173 -14.12 -17.16 -3.52
N THR A 174 -14.40 -17.25 -4.82
CA THR A 174 -15.04 -18.42 -5.44
C THR A 174 -14.02 -19.28 -6.19
N GLY A 175 -14.45 -20.48 -6.62
CA GLY A 175 -13.70 -21.34 -7.54
C GLY A 175 -13.40 -20.73 -8.90
N HIS A 176 -14.11 -19.66 -9.29
CA HIS A 176 -13.86 -18.90 -10.52
C HIS A 176 -13.05 -17.62 -10.26
N GLY A 177 -12.57 -17.41 -9.03
CA GLY A 177 -11.83 -16.23 -8.62
C GLY A 177 -12.65 -15.28 -7.72
N PRO A 178 -12.06 -14.12 -7.37
CA PRO A 178 -12.66 -13.14 -6.48
C PRO A 178 -13.84 -12.41 -7.13
N VAL A 179 -14.96 -12.31 -6.40
CA VAL A 179 -16.14 -11.53 -6.78
C VAL A 179 -16.23 -10.28 -5.89
N PRO A 180 -16.10 -9.07 -6.45
CA PRO A 180 -16.15 -7.81 -5.70
C PRO A 180 -17.42 -7.64 -4.85
N VAL A 181 -17.26 -7.21 -3.60
CA VAL A 181 -18.38 -6.77 -2.73
C VAL A 181 -18.57 -5.27 -2.86
N ALA A 182 -19.77 -4.83 -3.24
CA ALA A 182 -20.06 -3.41 -3.44
C ALA A 182 -19.98 -2.60 -2.12
N THR A 183 -19.25 -1.47 -2.16
CA THR A 183 -19.06 -0.52 -1.06
C THR A 183 -19.76 0.81 -1.27
N GLY A 184 -20.44 0.97 -2.42
CA GLY A 184 -21.14 2.21 -2.79
C GLY A 184 -20.17 3.32 -3.16
N HIS A 185 -20.35 4.50 -2.55
CA HIS A 185 -19.52 5.67 -2.79
C HIS A 185 -18.41 5.83 -1.73
N LEU A 186 -17.29 6.41 -2.17
CA LEU A 186 -16.25 7.00 -1.34
C LEU A 186 -16.85 8.11 -0.47
N THR A 187 -16.29 8.29 0.73
CA THR A 187 -16.62 9.49 1.52
C THR A 187 -15.90 10.70 0.94
N GLU A 188 -16.43 11.89 1.17
CA GLU A 188 -15.85 13.16 0.67
C GLU A 188 -14.37 13.29 1.05
N ALA A 189 -14.02 12.95 2.29
CA ALA A 189 -12.66 13.00 2.80
C ALA A 189 -11.70 11.99 2.14
N CYS A 190 -12.22 10.87 1.61
CA CYS A 190 -11.41 9.87 0.91
C CYS A 190 -11.29 10.18 -0.60
N ALA A 191 -12.33 10.73 -1.20
CA ALA A 191 -12.47 10.83 -2.65
C ALA A 191 -11.30 11.59 -3.32
N GLY A 192 -10.89 12.73 -2.76
CA GLY A 192 -9.85 13.58 -3.35
C GLY A 192 -8.53 12.82 -3.58
N ILE A 193 -7.95 12.28 -2.52
CA ILE A 193 -6.66 11.57 -2.58
C ILE A 193 -6.75 10.26 -3.38
N VAL A 194 -7.89 9.55 -3.31
CA VAL A 194 -8.12 8.33 -4.09
C VAL A 194 -8.11 8.64 -5.59
N HIS A 195 -8.79 9.70 -6.02
CA HIS A 195 -8.82 10.08 -7.44
C HIS A 195 -7.47 10.59 -7.94
N GLU A 196 -6.78 11.42 -7.15
CA GLU A 196 -5.45 11.94 -7.50
C GLU A 196 -4.45 10.81 -7.67
N MET A 197 -4.39 9.88 -6.71
CA MET A 197 -3.48 8.74 -6.80
C MET A 197 -3.88 7.75 -7.90
N LYS A 198 -5.17 7.57 -8.21
CA LYS A 198 -5.59 6.78 -9.37
C LYS A 198 -5.13 7.40 -10.69
N ALA A 199 -5.21 8.74 -10.81
CA ALA A 199 -4.71 9.44 -11.98
C ALA A 199 -3.18 9.27 -12.12
N PHE A 200 -2.44 9.42 -11.02
CA PHE A 200 -1.01 9.14 -10.96
C PHE A 200 -0.69 7.71 -11.44
N GLU A 201 -1.36 6.70 -10.89
CA GLU A 201 -1.16 5.30 -11.28
C GLU A 201 -1.42 5.07 -12.78
N GLN A 202 -2.54 5.59 -13.31
CA GLN A 202 -2.88 5.39 -14.72
C GLN A 202 -1.87 6.04 -15.67
N VAL A 203 -1.38 7.24 -15.36
CA VAL A 203 -0.36 7.91 -16.17
C VAL A 203 1.00 7.22 -15.99
N GLY A 204 1.33 6.77 -14.77
CA GLY A 204 2.53 5.99 -14.46
C GLY A 204 2.57 4.65 -15.19
N CYS A 205 1.48 3.90 -15.22
CA CYS A 205 1.38 2.65 -15.99
C CYS A 205 1.58 2.90 -17.49
N LYS A 206 1.01 3.98 -18.04
CA LYS A 206 1.23 4.36 -19.44
C LYS A 206 2.72 4.64 -19.70
N ALA A 207 3.37 5.40 -18.83
CA ALA A 207 4.82 5.66 -18.92
C ALA A 207 5.66 4.38 -18.81
N ALA A 208 5.28 3.47 -17.89
CA ALA A 208 5.98 2.22 -17.67
C ALA A 208 5.91 1.28 -18.89
N VAL A 209 4.79 1.29 -19.62
CA VAL A 209 4.62 0.50 -20.84
C VAL A 209 5.23 1.18 -22.07
N SER A 210 5.04 2.49 -22.22
CA SER A 210 5.48 3.21 -23.43
C SER A 210 6.96 3.61 -23.41
N GLY A 211 7.57 3.76 -22.24
CA GLY A 211 8.92 4.30 -22.08
C GLY A 211 9.03 5.81 -22.36
N GLU A 212 7.91 6.50 -22.59
CA GLU A 212 7.91 7.91 -22.98
C GLU A 212 8.26 8.83 -21.80
N TYR A 213 9.37 9.56 -21.95
CA TYR A 213 9.84 10.53 -20.96
C TYR A 213 8.77 11.58 -20.59
N ALA A 214 8.05 12.13 -21.57
CA ALA A 214 7.03 13.15 -21.32
C ALA A 214 5.86 12.60 -20.48
N THR A 215 5.49 11.33 -20.69
CA THR A 215 4.43 10.66 -19.92
C THR A 215 4.91 10.33 -18.51
N ALA A 216 6.18 9.91 -18.35
CA ALA A 216 6.80 9.70 -17.05
C ALA A 216 6.90 11.01 -16.24
N LEU A 217 7.32 12.10 -16.88
CA LEU A 217 7.40 13.43 -16.24
C LEU A 217 6.02 13.88 -15.77
N LYS A 218 5.01 13.72 -16.62
CA LYS A 218 3.61 14.02 -16.24
C LYS A 218 3.17 13.21 -15.04
N ALA A 219 3.43 11.89 -15.01
CA ALA A 219 3.11 11.05 -13.87
C ALA A 219 3.77 11.57 -12.59
N LEU A 220 5.07 11.82 -12.63
CA LEU A 220 5.80 12.26 -11.45
C LEU A 220 5.35 13.65 -10.97
N THR A 221 5.02 14.58 -11.86
CA THR A 221 4.51 15.91 -11.51
C THR A 221 3.15 15.85 -10.79
N ILE A 222 2.23 14.98 -11.21
CA ILE A 222 0.90 14.85 -10.58
C ILE A 222 0.90 13.95 -9.35
N ASN A 223 2.03 13.35 -8.99
CA ASN A 223 2.13 12.55 -7.78
C ASN A 223 2.01 13.47 -6.55
N PRO A 224 1.14 13.15 -5.57
CA PRO A 224 0.85 14.05 -4.45
C PRO A 224 2.01 14.27 -3.48
N VAL A 225 3.06 13.44 -3.48
CA VAL A 225 4.26 13.68 -2.66
C VAL A 225 5.36 14.46 -3.40
N VAL A 226 5.24 14.62 -4.73
CA VAL A 226 6.13 15.48 -5.53
C VAL A 226 5.45 16.83 -5.79
N HIS A 227 4.27 16.79 -6.41
CA HIS A 227 3.37 17.92 -6.66
C HIS A 227 4.08 19.22 -7.11
N SER A 228 5.09 19.07 -7.98
CA SER A 228 6.00 20.15 -8.40
C SER A 228 6.56 19.82 -9.78
N ASP A 229 6.34 20.72 -10.74
CA ASP A 229 6.88 20.60 -12.11
C ASP A 229 8.39 20.94 -12.15
N VAL A 230 8.85 21.78 -11.23
CA VAL A 230 10.25 22.15 -11.05
C VAL A 230 11.06 20.98 -10.47
N ASP A 231 10.52 20.29 -9.47
CA ASP A 231 11.24 19.20 -8.79
C ASP A 231 11.10 17.86 -9.52
N ALA A 232 9.99 17.62 -10.22
CA ALA A 232 9.75 16.36 -10.92
C ALA A 232 10.80 16.08 -12.01
N ARG A 233 11.24 17.09 -12.77
CA ARG A 233 12.22 16.89 -13.85
C ARG A 233 13.59 16.42 -13.35
N PRO A 234 14.29 17.12 -12.44
CA PRO A 234 15.58 16.66 -11.94
C PRO A 234 15.44 15.30 -11.24
N LEU A 235 14.37 15.09 -10.48
CA LEU A 235 14.09 13.80 -9.83
C LEU A 235 13.93 12.66 -10.85
N LEU A 236 13.12 12.85 -11.89
CA LEU A 236 12.93 11.85 -12.95
C LEU A 236 14.26 11.52 -13.63
N ASN A 237 15.05 12.54 -13.99
CA ASN A 237 16.34 12.34 -14.63
C ASN A 237 17.28 11.50 -13.77
N GLU A 238 17.37 11.79 -12.47
CA GLU A 238 18.21 11.04 -11.54
C GLU A 238 17.71 9.59 -11.39
N LEU A 239 16.40 9.38 -11.24
CA LEU A 239 15.79 8.06 -11.15
C LEU A 239 16.00 7.22 -12.41
N LEU A 240 15.87 7.82 -13.60
CA LEU A 240 16.10 7.13 -14.88
C LEU A 240 17.56 6.68 -14.99
N VAL A 241 18.53 7.56 -14.70
CA VAL A 241 19.96 7.23 -14.77
C VAL A 241 20.32 6.14 -13.74
N ALA A 242 19.80 6.23 -12.52
CA ALA A 242 20.05 5.23 -11.48
C ALA A 242 19.50 3.83 -11.84
N ASN A 243 18.49 3.77 -12.73
CA ASN A 243 17.78 2.54 -13.08
C ASN A 243 17.90 2.15 -14.56
N ASP A 244 18.86 2.70 -15.32
CA ASP A 244 19.04 2.48 -16.78
C ASP A 244 18.94 0.98 -17.16
N GLN A 245 19.71 0.15 -16.45
CA GLN A 245 19.75 -1.30 -16.67
C GLN A 245 18.43 -2.06 -16.44
N TYR A 246 17.46 -1.45 -15.76
CA TYR A 246 16.18 -2.07 -15.38
C TYR A 246 14.99 -1.53 -16.19
N LEU A 247 15.23 -0.60 -17.12
CA LEU A 247 14.19 0.09 -17.88
C LEU A 247 14.33 -0.14 -19.39
N PRO A 248 14.18 -1.39 -19.88
CA PRO A 248 14.44 -1.75 -21.28
C PRO A 248 13.54 -1.04 -22.30
N GLN A 249 12.40 -0.52 -21.87
CA GLN A 249 11.46 0.24 -22.69
C GLN A 249 11.88 1.68 -22.96
N VAL A 250 12.85 2.22 -22.21
CA VAL A 250 13.28 3.62 -22.32
C VAL A 250 14.45 3.73 -23.30
N ASP A 251 14.32 4.61 -24.31
CA ASP A 251 15.42 4.92 -25.23
C ASP A 251 16.41 5.93 -24.62
N PHE A 252 17.33 5.43 -23.79
CA PHE A 252 18.36 6.25 -23.18
C PHE A 252 19.33 6.89 -24.20
N ALA A 253 19.51 6.28 -25.37
CA ALA A 253 20.37 6.83 -26.41
C ALA A 253 19.73 8.08 -27.02
N GLU A 254 18.43 8.04 -27.29
CA GLU A 254 17.66 9.19 -27.74
C GLU A 254 17.63 10.30 -26.68
N LEU A 255 17.39 9.96 -25.41
CA LEU A 255 17.34 10.94 -24.33
C LEU A 255 18.68 11.64 -24.08
N ARG A 256 19.81 10.95 -24.28
CA ARG A 256 21.14 11.57 -24.24
C ARG A 256 21.40 12.41 -25.50
N LYS A 257 21.02 11.90 -26.68
CA LYS A 257 21.19 12.60 -27.96
C LYS A 257 20.43 13.93 -28.02
N ASN A 258 19.23 13.99 -27.44
CA ASN A 258 18.41 15.20 -27.42
C ASN A 258 18.69 16.13 -26.22
N GLY A 259 19.65 15.76 -25.36
CA GLY A 259 20.08 16.56 -24.20
C GLY A 259 19.13 16.54 -23.00
N THR A 260 18.13 15.64 -22.99
CA THR A 260 17.22 15.47 -21.84
C THR A 260 17.94 14.86 -20.65
N LEU A 261 18.77 13.84 -20.91
CA LEU A 261 19.68 13.23 -19.93
C LEU A 261 21.12 13.65 -20.23
N LYS A 262 21.90 13.82 -19.17
CA LYS A 262 23.35 14.09 -19.25
C LYS A 262 24.15 12.80 -19.28
#